data_AF-R7FSX2-F1
#
_entry.id   AF-R7FSX2-F1
#
_cell.length_a   1.000
_cell.length_b   1.000
_cell.length_c   1.000
_cell.angle_alpha   90.00
_cell.angle_beta   90.00
_cell.angle_gamma   90.00
#
_symmetry.space_group_name_H-M   'P 1'
#
loop_
_entity.id
_entity.type
_entity.pdbx_description
1 polymer ?
#
loop_
_entity_poly.entity_id
_entity_poly.type
_entity_poly.pdbx_seq_one_letter_code
_entity_poly.pdbx_strand_id
1 'polypeptide(L)'
;MEKRKLKLSRIILWELVVPLFGTVLFTVLFAVLQKNYYYLPRGLDFLIQLFYNAKYIFLYASLFFFAGISTWIVLFARGRDAAVLSVTGVLSVAIMPMISFAVALLLLRNDISDSLIENYLYSDALCALENAARYVIVIFLTVATRIFYHAHKTVPTFKKPYISPRGVGFSLITAYSAWLIMTLCGIFFSGSVSNIAGTVAYESILCAGGYFIGIAGAIYAEKKIAVRA
;
A
#
# COMPACT_ATOMS: atom_id res chain seq x y z
N MET A 1 8.33 16.91 29.54
CA MET A 1 8.18 15.45 29.26
C MET A 1 8.84 15.15 27.92
N GLU A 2 10.04 14.57 27.91
CA GLU A 2 10.65 14.03 26.69
C GLU A 2 9.74 12.94 26.11
N LYS A 3 9.17 13.17 24.92
CA LYS A 3 8.46 12.11 24.19
C LYS A 3 9.49 11.05 23.80
N ARG A 4 9.52 9.92 24.53
CA ARG A 4 10.30 8.74 24.15
C ARG A 4 9.94 8.34 22.72
N LYS A 5 10.84 8.62 21.78
CA LYS A 5 10.74 8.19 20.39
C LYS A 5 10.69 6.65 20.34
N LEU A 6 9.86 6.10 19.44
CA LEU A 6 9.65 4.67 19.34
C LEU A 6 10.83 3.99 18.63
N LYS A 7 11.16 2.76 19.04
CA LYS A 7 12.09 1.89 18.30
C LYS A 7 11.44 1.49 16.98
N LEU A 8 12.25 1.44 15.91
CA LEU A 8 11.83 1.03 14.56
C LEU A 8 11.05 -0.30 14.55
N SER A 9 11.42 -1.24 15.42
CA SER A 9 10.74 -2.54 15.54
C SER A 9 9.27 -2.46 16.00
N ARG A 10 8.91 -1.50 16.86
CA ARG A 10 7.52 -1.32 17.31
C ARG A 10 6.65 -0.68 16.22
N ILE A 11 7.27 0.12 15.38
CA ILE A 11 6.64 0.82 14.26
C ILE A 11 6.30 -0.19 13.17
N ILE A 12 7.28 -0.99 12.76
CA ILE A 12 7.09 -2.14 11.87
C ILE A 12 5.97 -3.07 12.40
N LEU A 13 5.95 -3.36 13.70
CA LEU A 13 4.92 -4.20 14.30
C LEU A 13 3.51 -3.61 14.20
N TRP A 14 3.32 -2.34 14.61
CA TRP A 14 2.00 -1.69 14.53
C TRP A 14 1.51 -1.55 13.08
N GLU A 15 2.44 -1.32 12.16
CA GLU A 15 2.15 -1.15 10.74
C GLU A 15 1.86 -2.47 10.04
N LEU A 16 2.38 -3.59 10.53
CA LEU A 16 1.99 -4.92 10.05
C LEU A 16 0.65 -5.35 10.66
N VAL A 17 0.46 -5.14 11.96
CA VAL A 17 -0.69 -5.70 12.69
C VAL A 17 -2.02 -5.03 12.33
N VAL A 18 -2.07 -3.70 12.19
CA VAL A 18 -3.34 -2.98 11.95
C VAL A 18 -3.92 -3.26 10.56
N PRO A 19 -3.16 -3.12 9.47
CA PRO A 19 -3.57 -3.57 8.14
C PRO A 19 -3.95 -5.04 8.07
N LEU A 20 -3.17 -5.91 8.72
CA LEU A 20 -3.44 -7.34 8.76
C LEU A 20 -4.77 -7.62 9.44
N PHE A 21 -5.04 -6.99 10.59
CA PHE A 21 -6.30 -7.12 11.30
C PHE A 21 -7.48 -6.68 10.43
N GLY A 22 -7.38 -5.51 9.79
CA GLY A 22 -8.42 -5.02 8.88
C GLY A 22 -8.67 -5.98 7.72
N THR A 23 -7.60 -6.41 7.06
CA THR A 23 -7.66 -7.36 5.93
C THR A 23 -8.34 -8.66 6.37
N VAL A 24 -7.90 -9.26 7.48
CA VAL A 24 -8.48 -10.50 8.01
C VAL A 24 -9.94 -10.31 8.39
N LEU A 25 -10.29 -9.22 9.06
CA LEU A 25 -11.68 -8.92 9.46
C LEU A 25 -12.60 -8.87 8.24
N PHE A 26 -12.22 -8.13 7.20
CA PHE A 26 -13.02 -8.01 5.98
C PHE A 26 -13.07 -9.31 5.19
N THR A 27 -11.98 -10.08 5.14
CA THR A 27 -11.97 -11.41 4.54
C THR A 27 -12.89 -12.38 5.29
N VAL A 28 -12.92 -12.34 6.62
CA VAL A 28 -13.83 -13.15 7.44
C VAL A 28 -15.28 -12.74 7.19
N LEU A 29 -15.59 -11.44 7.19
CA LEU A 29 -16.96 -10.95 6.92
C LEU A 29 -17.44 -11.37 5.52
N PHE A 30 -16.56 -11.23 4.51
CA PHE A 30 -16.80 -11.74 3.16
C PHE A 30 -17.07 -13.25 3.18
N ALA A 31 -16.20 -14.05 3.82
CA ALA A 31 -16.34 -15.50 3.84
C ALA A 31 -17.61 -15.96 4.56
N VAL A 32 -17.98 -15.30 5.67
CA VAL A 32 -19.22 -15.60 6.40
C VAL A 32 -20.44 -15.32 5.54
N LEU A 33 -20.48 -14.20 4.82
CA LEU A 33 -21.60 -13.89 3.93
C LEU A 33 -21.66 -14.83 2.73
N GLN A 34 -20.51 -15.14 2.14
CA GLN A 34 -20.43 -16.07 1.00
C GLN A 34 -20.90 -17.47 1.39
N LYS A 35 -20.48 -17.96 2.56
CA LYS A 35 -20.92 -19.26 3.11
C LYS A 35 -22.42 -19.32 3.36
N ASN A 36 -23.03 -18.19 3.72
CA ASN A 36 -24.46 -18.09 4.00
C ASN A 36 -25.26 -17.47 2.85
N TYR A 37 -24.71 -17.48 1.62
CA TYR A 37 -25.31 -16.80 0.47
C TYR A 37 -26.78 -17.17 0.25
N TYR A 38 -27.12 -18.46 0.34
CA TYR A 38 -28.49 -18.94 0.16
C TYR A 38 -29.49 -18.49 1.24
N TYR A 39 -28.99 -18.00 2.38
CA TYR A 39 -29.81 -17.46 3.48
C TYR A 39 -29.82 -15.93 3.49
N LEU A 40 -29.08 -15.28 2.58
CA LEU A 40 -28.98 -13.84 2.52
C LEU A 40 -30.20 -13.24 1.78
N PRO A 41 -30.87 -12.22 2.34
CA PRO A 41 -31.89 -11.49 1.60
C PRO A 41 -31.29 -10.91 0.31
N ARG A 42 -31.97 -11.08 -0.83
CA ARG A 42 -31.48 -10.62 -2.16
C ARG A 42 -31.04 -9.14 -2.21
N GLY A 43 -31.64 -8.29 -1.37
CA GLY A 43 -31.26 -6.87 -1.25
C GLY A 43 -29.89 -6.63 -0.59
N LEU A 44 -29.27 -7.67 -0.01
CA LEU A 44 -27.99 -7.63 0.69
C LEU A 44 -26.86 -8.34 -0.06
N ASP A 45 -27.12 -8.92 -1.24
CA ASP A 45 -26.11 -9.61 -2.07
C ASP A 45 -24.90 -8.71 -2.38
N PHE A 46 -25.12 -7.40 -2.50
CA PHE A 46 -24.05 -6.43 -2.74
C PHE A 46 -23.03 -6.38 -1.59
N LEU A 47 -23.38 -6.79 -0.37
CA LEU A 47 -22.48 -6.80 0.78
C LEU A 47 -21.30 -7.75 0.60
N ILE A 48 -21.51 -8.88 -0.09
CA ILE A 48 -20.44 -9.83 -0.41
C ILE A 48 -19.36 -9.12 -1.24
N GLN A 49 -19.78 -8.48 -2.33
CA GLN A 49 -18.88 -7.72 -3.19
C GLN A 49 -18.26 -6.53 -2.45
N LEU A 50 -19.03 -5.86 -1.59
CA LEU A 50 -18.56 -4.73 -0.79
C LEU A 50 -17.42 -5.15 0.13
N PHE A 51 -17.58 -6.21 0.92
CA PHE A 51 -16.56 -6.66 1.87
C PHE A 51 -15.35 -7.28 1.16
N TYR A 52 -15.59 -7.98 0.04
CA TYR A 52 -14.51 -8.47 -0.82
C TYR A 52 -13.68 -7.31 -1.38
N ASN A 53 -14.31 -6.22 -1.82
CA ASN A 53 -13.61 -5.04 -2.33
C ASN A 53 -12.97 -4.20 -1.22
N ALA A 54 -13.62 -4.10 -0.06
CA ALA A 54 -13.14 -3.31 1.08
C ALA A 54 -11.79 -3.82 1.61
N LYS A 55 -11.55 -5.14 1.56
CA LYS A 55 -10.23 -5.71 1.94
C LYS A 55 -9.09 -5.11 1.11
N TYR A 56 -9.31 -4.89 -0.19
CA TYR A 56 -8.30 -4.29 -1.08
C TYR A 56 -8.06 -2.81 -0.79
N ILE A 57 -9.09 -2.07 -0.38
CA ILE A 57 -8.94 -0.67 0.04
C ILE A 57 -8.01 -0.57 1.26
N PHE A 58 -8.15 -1.48 2.22
CA PHE A 58 -7.25 -1.55 3.38
C PHE A 58 -5.83 -1.94 2.99
N LEU A 59 -5.67 -2.90 2.07
CA LEU A 59 -4.35 -3.27 1.53
C LEU A 59 -3.67 -2.09 0.84
N TYR A 60 -4.39 -1.32 0.03
CA TYR A 60 -3.86 -0.12 -0.63
C TYR A 60 -3.53 1.00 0.35
N ALA A 61 -4.43 1.30 1.30
CA ALA A 61 -4.16 2.31 2.33
C ALA A 61 -2.88 1.98 3.10
N SER A 62 -2.67 0.69 3.38
CA SER A 62 -1.48 0.20 4.07
C SER A 62 -0.24 0.34 3.21
N LEU A 63 -0.29 -0.08 1.94
CA LEU A 63 0.78 0.13 0.96
C LEU A 63 1.22 1.60 0.90
N PHE A 64 0.26 2.52 0.75
CA PHE A 64 0.54 3.95 0.67
C PHE A 64 1.16 4.50 1.96
N PHE A 65 0.64 4.08 3.11
CA PHE A 65 1.17 4.50 4.40
C PHE A 65 2.61 4.02 4.59
N PHE A 66 2.90 2.76 4.26
CA PHE A 66 4.25 2.18 4.29
C PHE A 66 5.20 2.87 3.32
N ALA A 67 4.75 3.12 2.09
CA ALA A 67 5.49 3.88 1.10
C ALA A 67 5.91 5.25 1.68
N GLY A 68 5.01 5.95 2.36
CA GLY A 68 5.29 7.21 3.06
C GLY A 68 6.38 7.11 4.12
N ILE A 69 6.30 6.12 5.00
CA ILE A 69 7.29 5.88 6.06
C ILE A 69 8.65 5.55 5.46
N SER A 70 8.67 4.62 4.52
CA SER A 70 9.87 4.19 3.83
C SER A 70 10.51 5.32 3.06
N THR A 71 9.72 6.18 2.40
CA THR A 71 10.25 7.34 1.70
C THR A 71 10.95 8.30 2.67
N TRP A 72 10.36 8.56 3.84
CA TRP A 72 11.00 9.41 4.85
C TRP A 72 12.30 8.78 5.40
N ILE A 73 12.29 7.49 5.73
CA ILE A 73 13.49 6.80 6.23
C ILE A 73 14.58 6.73 5.16
N VAL A 74 14.24 6.42 3.91
CA VAL A 74 15.21 6.36 2.81
C VAL A 74 15.84 7.74 2.59
N LEU A 75 15.10 8.84 2.69
CA LEU A 75 15.65 10.17 2.50
C LEU A 75 16.52 10.64 3.68
N PHE A 76 16.18 10.29 4.92
CA PHE A 76 16.76 10.92 6.11
C PHE A 76 17.50 10.00 7.08
N ALA A 77 17.36 8.68 6.99
CA ALA A 77 18.01 7.72 7.88
C ALA A 77 19.30 7.13 7.30
N ARG A 78 20.02 6.38 8.14
CA ARG A 78 21.22 5.61 7.76
C ARG A 78 20.86 4.53 6.75
N GLY A 79 21.78 4.23 5.83
CA GLY A 79 21.55 3.28 4.72
C GLY A 79 21.11 1.88 5.20
N ARG A 80 21.61 1.41 6.35
CA ARG A 80 21.20 0.13 6.94
C ARG A 80 19.72 0.10 7.32
N ASP A 81 19.22 1.14 7.98
CA ASP A 81 17.82 1.21 8.42
C ASP A 81 16.87 1.35 7.22
N ALA A 82 17.30 2.11 6.21
CA ALA A 82 16.59 2.22 4.93
C ALA A 82 16.50 0.88 4.19
N ALA A 83 17.59 0.10 4.16
CA ALA A 83 17.60 -1.22 3.53
C ALA A 83 16.68 -2.21 4.25
N VAL A 84 16.76 -2.28 5.59
CA VAL A 84 15.90 -3.16 6.39
C VAL A 84 14.42 -2.81 6.17
N LEU A 85 14.06 -1.53 6.26
CA LEU A 85 12.66 -1.13 6.09
C LEU A 85 12.14 -1.39 4.66
N SER A 86 12.99 -1.18 3.65
CA SER A 86 12.63 -1.46 2.26
C SER A 86 12.31 -2.94 2.06
N VAL A 87 13.15 -3.84 2.58
CA VAL A 87 12.93 -5.29 2.50
C VAL A 87 11.68 -5.70 3.30
N THR A 88 11.52 -5.21 4.53
CA THR A 88 10.34 -5.54 5.33
C THR A 88 9.06 -5.01 4.71
N GLY A 89 9.10 -3.86 4.05
CA GLY A 89 7.94 -3.30 3.36
C GLY A 89 7.51 -4.15 2.17
N VAL A 90 8.45 -4.58 1.32
CA VAL A 90 8.17 -5.53 0.21
C VAL A 90 7.53 -6.81 0.73
N LEU A 91 8.12 -7.40 1.78
CA LEU A 91 7.56 -8.61 2.40
C LEU A 91 6.16 -8.37 2.96
N SER A 92 5.94 -7.24 3.63
CA SER A 92 4.64 -6.91 4.23
C SER A 92 3.54 -6.78 3.17
N VAL A 93 3.81 -6.08 2.07
CA VAL A 93 2.82 -5.84 1.00
C VAL A 93 2.53 -7.10 0.16
N ALA A 94 3.47 -8.04 0.11
CA ALA A 94 3.28 -9.33 -0.56
C ALA A 94 2.60 -10.39 0.33
N ILE A 95 2.92 -10.41 1.62
CA ILE A 95 2.39 -11.41 2.56
C ILE A 95 0.91 -11.11 2.92
N MET A 96 0.51 -9.84 3.04
CA MET A 96 -0.86 -9.51 3.46
C MET A 96 -1.95 -10.07 2.53
N PRO A 97 -1.88 -9.93 1.19
CA PRO A 97 -2.86 -10.55 0.29
C PRO A 97 -2.81 -12.09 0.36
N MET A 98 -1.64 -12.68 0.57
CA MET A 98 -1.52 -14.15 0.75
C MET A 98 -2.19 -14.64 2.03
N ILE A 99 -2.13 -13.87 3.12
CA ILE A 99 -2.86 -14.18 4.35
C ILE A 99 -4.37 -14.04 4.13
N SER A 100 -4.81 -13.00 3.42
CA SER A 100 -6.22 -12.87 2.99
C SER A 100 -6.68 -14.13 2.25
N PHE A 101 -5.91 -14.56 1.25
CA PHE A 101 -6.26 -15.76 0.50
C PHE A 101 -6.32 -17.01 1.40
N ALA A 102 -5.32 -17.21 2.27
CA ALA A 102 -5.29 -18.36 3.17
C ALA A 102 -6.52 -18.40 4.10
N VAL A 103 -6.95 -17.25 4.62
CA VAL A 103 -8.17 -17.14 5.45
C VAL A 103 -9.41 -17.48 4.62
N ALA A 104 -9.54 -16.91 3.42
CA ALA A 104 -10.66 -17.22 2.53
C ALA A 104 -10.72 -18.71 2.17
N LEU A 105 -9.58 -19.31 1.83
CA LEU A 105 -9.45 -20.73 1.51
C LEU A 105 -9.88 -21.61 2.70
N LEU A 106 -9.38 -21.32 3.90
CA LEU A 106 -9.72 -22.10 5.10
C LEU A 106 -11.21 -22.07 5.41
N LEU A 107 -11.87 -20.94 5.17
CA LEU A 107 -13.29 -20.75 5.50
C LEU A 107 -14.25 -21.21 4.41
N LEU A 108 -13.82 -21.20 3.15
CA LEU A 108 -14.71 -21.43 2.00
C LEU A 108 -14.43 -22.72 1.23
N ARG A 109 -13.28 -23.39 1.40
CA ARG A 109 -12.88 -24.56 0.59
C ARG A 109 -13.91 -25.70 0.45
N ASN A 110 -14.84 -25.82 1.40
CA ASN A 110 -15.87 -26.87 1.41
C ASN A 110 -17.26 -26.35 1.00
N ASP A 111 -17.43 -25.03 0.83
CA ASP A 111 -18.74 -24.37 0.69
C ASP A 111 -18.93 -23.71 -0.69
N ILE A 112 -17.87 -23.55 -1.49
CA ILE A 112 -17.91 -22.93 -2.84
C ILE A 112 -17.20 -23.80 -3.88
N SER A 113 -17.46 -23.55 -5.17
CA SER A 113 -16.83 -24.28 -6.27
C SER A 113 -15.33 -23.99 -6.39
N ASP A 114 -14.56 -24.98 -6.86
CA ASP A 114 -13.13 -24.85 -7.12
C ASP A 114 -12.79 -23.67 -8.05
N SER A 115 -13.63 -23.45 -9.06
CA SER A 115 -13.51 -22.31 -9.99
C SER A 115 -13.62 -20.95 -9.31
N LEU A 116 -14.43 -20.83 -8.25
CA LEU A 116 -14.58 -19.58 -7.51
C LEU A 116 -13.35 -19.35 -6.60
N ILE A 117 -12.82 -20.41 -6.00
CA ILE A 117 -11.59 -20.37 -5.20
C ILE A 117 -10.40 -19.98 -6.08
N GLU A 118 -10.29 -20.54 -7.28
CA GLU A 118 -9.24 -20.22 -8.25
C GLU A 118 -9.28 -18.73 -8.65
N ASN A 119 -10.47 -18.18 -8.88
CA ASN A 119 -10.64 -16.75 -9.16
C ASN A 119 -10.19 -15.85 -8.00
N TYR A 120 -10.49 -16.25 -6.75
CA TYR A 120 -10.02 -15.52 -5.56
C TYR A 120 -8.50 -15.64 -5.39
N LEU A 121 -7.91 -16.81 -5.63
CA LEU A 121 -6.46 -17.01 -5.63
C LEU A 121 -5.79 -16.12 -6.67
N TYR A 122 -6.30 -16.12 -7.89
CA TYR A 122 -5.76 -15.32 -8.98
C TYR A 122 -5.82 -13.82 -8.65
N SER A 123 -6.95 -13.35 -8.11
CA SER A 123 -7.13 -11.94 -7.71
C SER A 123 -6.18 -11.53 -6.59
N ASP A 124 -6.06 -12.34 -5.54
CA ASP A 124 -5.19 -12.03 -4.38
C ASP A 124 -3.70 -12.15 -4.76
N ALA A 125 -3.33 -13.09 -5.64
CA ALA A 125 -1.97 -13.23 -6.16
C ALA A 125 -1.57 -12.05 -7.07
N LEU A 126 -2.47 -11.62 -7.97
CA LEU A 126 -2.26 -10.40 -8.75
C LEU A 126 -2.12 -9.18 -7.86
N CYS A 127 -2.97 -9.05 -6.84
CA CYS A 127 -2.87 -7.95 -5.87
C CYS A 127 -1.51 -7.95 -5.15
N ALA A 128 -1.01 -9.11 -4.73
CA ALA A 128 0.32 -9.23 -4.12
C ALA A 128 1.43 -8.78 -5.07
N LEU A 129 1.39 -9.24 -6.32
CA LEU A 129 2.40 -8.91 -7.32
C LEU A 129 2.39 -7.42 -7.66
N GLU A 130 1.19 -6.85 -7.88
CA GLU A 130 1.02 -5.43 -8.15
C GLU A 130 1.49 -4.57 -6.99
N ASN A 131 1.10 -4.88 -5.76
CA ASN A 131 1.52 -4.11 -4.59
C ASN A 131 3.03 -4.17 -4.37
N ALA A 132 3.65 -5.33 -4.58
CA ALA A 132 5.09 -5.48 -4.50
C ALA A 132 5.79 -4.63 -5.57
N ALA A 133 5.34 -4.68 -6.82
CA ALA A 133 5.88 -3.88 -7.91
C ALA A 133 5.74 -2.38 -7.64
N ARG A 134 4.53 -1.93 -7.24
CA ARG A 134 4.21 -0.55 -6.83
C ARG A 134 5.15 -0.06 -5.73
N TYR A 135 5.38 -0.88 -4.71
CA TYR A 135 6.28 -0.53 -3.62
C TYR A 135 7.75 -0.42 -4.08
N VAL A 136 8.22 -1.34 -4.93
CA VAL A 136 9.59 -1.30 -5.47
C VAL A 136 9.85 -0.01 -6.25
N ILE A 137 8.89 0.45 -7.06
CA ILE A 137 8.98 1.72 -7.81
C ILE A 137 9.16 2.89 -6.85
N VAL A 138 8.38 2.94 -5.76
CA VAL A 138 8.48 3.99 -4.74
C VAL A 138 9.88 4.01 -4.13
N ILE A 139 10.40 2.86 -3.72
CA ILE A 139 11.74 2.77 -3.13
C ILE A 139 12.81 3.21 -4.13
N PHE A 140 12.76 2.70 -5.35
CA PHE A 140 13.74 3.03 -6.39
C PHE A 140 13.78 4.54 -6.69
N LEU A 141 12.62 5.16 -6.92
CA LEU A 141 12.55 6.59 -7.20
C LEU A 141 12.91 7.44 -6.00
N THR A 142 12.62 6.97 -4.78
CA THR A 142 13.08 7.64 -3.56
C THR A 142 14.60 7.60 -3.42
N VAL A 143 15.22 6.44 -3.68
CA VAL A 143 16.68 6.30 -3.66
C VAL A 143 17.32 7.21 -4.72
N ALA A 144 16.78 7.24 -5.94
CA ALA A 144 17.23 8.15 -6.99
C ALA A 144 17.13 9.61 -6.52
N THR A 145 15.99 10.00 -5.96
CA THR A 145 15.76 11.34 -5.38
C THR A 145 16.80 11.68 -4.31
N ARG A 146 17.11 10.75 -3.39
CA ARG A 146 18.17 10.91 -2.38
C ARG A 146 19.53 11.17 -3.03
N ILE A 147 19.91 10.39 -4.04
CA ILE A 147 21.19 10.50 -4.75
C ILE A 147 21.30 11.87 -5.45
N PHE A 148 20.26 12.28 -6.17
CA PHE A 148 20.23 13.58 -6.86
C PHE A 148 20.38 14.76 -5.89
N TYR A 149 19.65 14.74 -4.77
CA TYR A 149 19.76 15.78 -3.74
C TYR A 149 21.11 15.78 -3.03
N HIS A 150 21.77 14.63 -2.87
CA HIS A 150 23.09 14.58 -2.24
C HIS A 150 24.22 15.01 -3.19
N ALA A 151 24.07 14.74 -4.49
CA ALA A 151 25.00 15.16 -5.52
C ALA A 151 24.99 16.69 -5.76
N HIS A 152 23.84 17.34 -5.57
CA HIS A 152 23.73 18.79 -5.75
C HIS A 152 23.85 19.50 -4.40
N LYS A 153 24.94 20.26 -4.19
CA LYS A 153 25.02 21.26 -3.11
C LYS A 153 24.00 22.37 -3.38
N THR A 154 22.73 22.14 -3.06
CA THR A 154 21.67 23.13 -3.32
C THR A 154 21.85 24.32 -2.39
N VAL A 155 22.31 25.45 -2.93
CA VAL A 155 22.29 26.75 -2.25
C VAL A 155 20.82 27.14 -2.06
N PRO A 156 20.34 27.37 -0.82
CA PRO A 156 18.93 27.67 -0.59
C PRO A 156 18.65 29.13 -1.00
N THR A 157 18.25 29.35 -2.25
CA THR A 157 17.91 30.67 -2.78
C THR A 157 16.55 31.21 -2.32
N PHE A 158 15.67 30.34 -1.79
CA PHE A 158 14.35 30.74 -1.32
C PHE A 158 14.18 30.45 0.19
N LYS A 159 13.65 31.42 0.95
CA LYS A 159 13.14 31.22 2.31
C LYS A 159 11.96 30.25 2.24
N LYS A 160 12.20 28.95 2.39
CA LYS A 160 11.19 27.94 2.01
C LYS A 160 10.01 27.94 2.99
N PRO A 161 8.75 28.07 2.53
CA PRO A 161 7.62 27.49 3.25
C PRO A 161 7.74 25.98 3.06
N TYR A 162 8.49 25.32 3.94
CA TYR A 162 8.64 23.86 3.88
C TYR A 162 7.30 23.23 4.28
N ILE A 163 6.56 22.68 3.33
CA ILE A 163 5.53 21.68 3.65
C ILE A 163 6.28 20.50 4.30
N SER A 164 6.05 20.28 5.60
CA SER A 164 6.54 19.09 6.30
C SER A 164 5.79 17.86 5.76
N PRO A 165 6.49 16.73 5.53
CA PRO A 165 7.93 16.50 5.71
C PRO A 165 8.75 16.93 4.47
N ARG A 166 9.90 17.59 4.71
CA ARG A 166 10.76 18.19 3.65
C ARG A 166 11.12 17.16 2.59
N GLY A 167 10.89 17.46 1.30
CA GLY A 167 11.36 16.62 0.17
C GLY A 167 10.61 15.29 -0.04
N VAL A 168 9.88 14.79 0.97
CA VAL A 168 9.10 13.55 0.86
C VAL A 168 7.95 13.70 -0.14
N GLY A 169 7.23 14.82 -0.10
CA GLY A 169 6.12 15.06 -1.02
C GLY A 169 6.53 14.99 -2.48
N PHE A 170 7.68 15.57 -2.84
CA PHE A 170 8.22 15.46 -4.20
C PHE A 170 8.51 14.01 -4.58
N SER A 171 9.17 13.26 -3.70
CA SER A 171 9.49 11.84 -3.95
C SER A 171 8.25 10.95 -4.06
N LEU A 172 7.19 11.23 -3.29
CA LEU A 172 5.94 10.48 -3.38
C LEU A 172 5.17 10.86 -4.66
N ILE A 173 5.14 12.15 -5.05
CA ILE A 173 4.50 12.60 -6.30
C ILE A 173 5.19 11.94 -7.50
N THR A 174 6.51 11.92 -7.55
CA THR A 174 7.24 11.30 -8.66
C THR A 174 7.00 9.80 -8.71
N ALA A 175 7.01 9.12 -7.56
CA ALA A 175 6.73 7.69 -7.49
C ALA A 175 5.30 7.32 -7.92
N TYR A 176 4.29 8.03 -7.42
CA TYR A 176 2.90 7.74 -7.77
C TYR A 176 2.54 8.18 -9.19
N SER A 177 3.19 9.23 -9.72
CA SER A 177 3.10 9.57 -11.14
C SER A 177 3.68 8.47 -12.03
N ALA A 178 4.83 7.91 -11.65
CA ALA A 178 5.46 6.82 -12.39
C ALA A 178 4.60 5.54 -12.37
N TRP A 179 4.03 5.19 -11.21
CA TRP A 179 3.03 4.13 -11.11
C TRP A 179 1.86 4.40 -12.06
N LEU A 180 1.20 5.56 -11.95
CA LEU A 180 0.05 5.89 -12.79
C LEU A 180 0.38 5.75 -14.28
N ILE A 181 1.53 6.28 -14.74
CA ILE A 181 1.97 6.15 -16.13
C ILE A 181 2.12 4.69 -16.54
N MET A 182 2.76 3.84 -15.71
CA MET A 182 2.91 2.42 -16.03
C MET A 182 1.57 1.68 -16.08
N THR A 183 0.65 2.00 -15.17
CA THR A 183 -0.71 1.43 -15.20
C THR A 183 -1.45 1.86 -16.47
N LEU A 184 -1.37 3.14 -16.85
CA LEU A 184 -1.96 3.64 -18.09
C LEU A 184 -1.37 2.93 -19.31
N CYS A 185 -0.04 2.82 -19.40
CA CYS A 185 0.61 2.06 -20.47
C CYS A 185 0.11 0.61 -20.51
N GLY A 186 0.03 -0.07 -19.37
CA GLY A 186 -0.50 -1.44 -19.29
C GLY A 186 -1.93 -1.57 -19.83
N ILE A 187 -2.80 -0.62 -19.50
CA ILE A 187 -4.19 -0.59 -19.99
C ILE A 187 -4.23 -0.38 -21.51
N PHE A 188 -3.47 0.60 -22.03
CA PHE A 188 -3.48 0.91 -23.46
C PHE A 188 -2.83 -0.18 -24.34
N PHE A 189 -1.80 -0.86 -23.85
CA PHE A 189 -1.09 -1.89 -24.62
C PHE A 189 -1.71 -3.28 -24.52
N SER A 190 -2.37 -3.61 -23.41
CA SER A 190 -2.99 -4.94 -23.24
C SER A 190 -4.37 -5.05 -23.91
N GLY A 191 -5.09 -3.93 -24.09
CA GLY A 191 -6.42 -3.92 -24.71
C GLY A 191 -7.47 -4.76 -23.97
N SER A 192 -7.18 -5.23 -22.77
CA SER A 192 -7.96 -6.24 -22.03
C SER A 192 -9.03 -5.65 -21.12
N VAL A 193 -9.14 -4.32 -21.06
CA VAL A 193 -10.03 -3.61 -20.14
C VAL A 193 -11.28 -3.14 -20.86
N SER A 194 -12.44 -3.65 -20.45
CA SER A 194 -13.74 -3.31 -21.04
C SER A 194 -14.18 -1.86 -20.78
N ASN A 195 -13.69 -1.23 -19.70
CA ASN A 195 -13.98 0.16 -19.35
C ASN A 195 -12.71 0.93 -18.99
N ILE A 196 -11.99 1.37 -20.02
CA ILE A 196 -10.74 2.15 -19.89
C ILE A 196 -10.97 3.40 -19.03
N ALA A 197 -12.01 4.19 -19.30
CA ALA A 197 -12.27 5.43 -18.57
C ALA A 197 -12.52 5.21 -17.07
N GLY A 198 -13.29 4.16 -16.72
CA GLY A 198 -13.55 3.78 -15.34
C GLY A 198 -12.27 3.35 -14.60
N THR A 199 -11.43 2.54 -15.24
CA THR A 199 -10.17 2.08 -14.63
C THR A 199 -9.17 3.23 -14.45
N VAL A 200 -9.07 4.15 -15.42
CA VAL A 200 -8.24 5.35 -15.31
C VAL A 200 -8.69 6.23 -14.15
N ALA A 201 -10.00 6.46 -14.03
CA ALA A 201 -10.56 7.25 -12.93
C ALA A 201 -10.28 6.59 -11.56
N TYR A 202 -10.49 5.28 -11.46
CA TYR A 202 -10.24 4.51 -10.24
C TYR A 202 -8.77 4.60 -9.80
N GLU A 203 -7.81 4.30 -10.69
CA GLU A 203 -6.37 4.35 -10.39
C GLU A 203 -5.89 5.77 -10.07
N SER A 204 -6.47 6.79 -10.72
CA SER A 204 -6.18 8.21 -10.42
C SER A 204 -6.64 8.59 -9.01
N ILE A 205 -7.85 8.19 -8.62
CA ILE A 205 -8.40 8.43 -7.28
C ILE A 205 -7.56 7.70 -6.23
N LEU A 206 -7.18 6.45 -6.50
CA LEU A 206 -6.29 5.68 -5.62
C LEU A 206 -4.94 6.37 -5.44
N CYS A 207 -4.30 6.82 -6.51
CA CYS A 207 -3.01 7.53 -6.41
C CYS A 207 -3.14 8.87 -5.68
N ALA A 208 -4.21 9.62 -5.92
CA ALA A 208 -4.47 10.91 -5.26
C ALA A 208 -4.75 10.72 -3.76
N GLY A 209 -5.65 9.80 -3.38
CA GLY A 209 -5.91 9.47 -1.98
C GLY A 209 -4.67 8.87 -1.30
N GLY A 210 -3.99 7.98 -2.01
CA GLY A 210 -2.74 7.36 -1.59
C GLY A 210 -1.63 8.34 -1.31
N TYR A 211 -1.53 9.43 -2.07
CA TYR A 211 -0.60 10.53 -1.78
C TYR A 211 -0.79 11.10 -0.38
N PHE A 212 -2.02 11.43 0.02
CA PHE A 212 -2.30 11.97 1.34
C PHE A 212 -2.02 10.94 2.45
N ILE A 213 -2.33 9.66 2.21
CA ILE A 213 -2.02 8.58 3.15
C ILE A 213 -0.51 8.39 3.30
N GLY A 214 0.25 8.45 2.20
CA GLY A 214 1.71 8.42 2.21
C GLY A 214 2.33 9.62 2.94
N ILE A 215 1.78 10.82 2.76
CA ILE A 215 2.18 11.99 3.55
C ILE A 215 1.89 11.77 5.04
N ALA A 216 0.74 11.20 5.40
CA ALA A 216 0.44 10.87 6.79
C ALA A 216 1.44 9.85 7.37
N GLY A 217 1.82 8.84 6.59
CA GLY A 217 2.89 7.89 6.95
C GLY A 217 4.23 8.59 7.17
N ALA A 218 4.63 9.48 6.27
CA ALA A 218 5.87 10.23 6.40
C ALA A 218 5.88 11.16 7.63
N ILE A 219 4.76 11.82 7.94
CA ILE A 219 4.61 12.65 9.14
C ILE A 219 4.67 11.78 10.41
N TYR A 220 4.06 10.60 10.37
CA TYR A 220 4.14 9.63 11.46
C TYR A 220 5.59 9.21 11.71
N ALA A 221 6.34 8.92 10.65
CA ALA A 221 7.76 8.61 10.71
C ALA A 221 8.57 9.76 11.31
N GLU A 222 8.38 10.99 10.80
CA GLU A 222 9.06 12.20 11.28
C GLU A 222 8.86 12.44 12.79
N LYS A 223 7.61 12.29 13.26
CA LYS A 223 7.25 12.61 14.65
C LYS A 223 7.63 11.51 15.64
N LYS A 224 7.66 10.25 15.23
CA LYS A 224 7.77 9.11 16.15
C LYS A 224 9.06 8.30 16.03
N ILE A 225 9.82 8.41 14.93
CA ILE A 225 11.06 7.65 14.73
C ILE A 225 12.25 8.39 15.32
N ALA A 226 13.00 7.70 16.20
CA ALA A 226 14.33 8.13 16.60
C ALA A 226 15.32 7.84 15.46
N VAL A 227 15.42 8.72 14.47
CA VAL A 227 16.59 8.69 13.60
C VAL A 227 17.76 9.24 14.41
N ARG A 228 18.67 8.36 14.82
CA ARG A 228 19.99 8.78 15.28
C ARG A 228 20.73 9.31 14.04
N ALA A 229 20.93 10.62 13.98
CA ALA A 229 21.92 11.22 13.09
C ALA A 229 23.26 10.52 13.34
#